data_AF-Q4UL99-F1
#
_entry.id   AF-Q4UL99-F1
#
_cell.length_a   1.000
_cell.length_b   1.000
_cell.length_c   1.000
_cell.angle_alpha   90.00
_cell.angle_beta   90.00
_cell.angle_gamma   90.00
#
_symmetry.space_group_name_H-M   'P 1'
#
loop_
_entity.id
_entity.type
_entity.pdbx_description
1 polymer ?
#
loop_
_entity_poly.entity_id
_entity_poly.type
_entity_poly.pdbx_seq_one_letter_code
_entity_poly.pdbx_strand_id
1 'polypeptide(L)'
;MGRDLICMKDGKIHIVQAKCWSADKTIHEKHIFQLYGTTLCYELENNIPLGTVIPIFATTTKLSKVAQAVASRLGVMIKEIPLEKKYTMIKCNVNQGNKIYHLPFD
;
A
#
# COMPACT_ATOMS: atom_id res chain seq x y z
N MET A 1 -4.99 4.98 9.92
CA MET A 1 -5.07 5.39 8.50
C MET A 1 -4.25 4.41 7.67
N GLY A 2 -4.85 3.81 6.63
CA GLY A 2 -4.28 2.67 5.89
C GLY A 2 -3.18 3.01 4.88
N ARG A 3 -2.24 3.90 5.24
CA ARG A 3 -1.11 4.34 4.42
C ARG A 3 0.15 3.73 5.02
N ASP A 4 0.92 2.98 4.24
CA ASP A 4 2.12 2.31 4.74
C ASP A 4 3.38 3.13 4.47
N LEU A 5 3.46 3.78 3.29
CA LEU A 5 4.58 4.66 2.93
C LEU A 5 4.10 5.94 2.26
N ILE A 6 4.85 7.03 2.47
CA ILE A 6 4.76 8.27 1.71
C ILE A 6 6.12 8.43 1.02
N CYS A 7 6.13 8.37 -0.30
CA CYS A 7 7.36 8.43 -1.09
C CYS A 7 7.39 9.72 -1.90
N MET A 8 8.49 10.48 -1.81
CA MET A 8 8.66 11.74 -2.51
C MET A 8 9.96 11.70 -3.31
N LYS A 9 9.88 11.96 -4.62
CA LYS A 9 11.05 12.06 -5.49
C LYS A 9 10.73 12.91 -6.71
N ASP A 10 11.62 13.83 -7.08
CA ASP A 10 11.51 14.67 -8.28
C ASP A 10 10.14 15.38 -8.40
N GLY A 11 9.62 15.91 -7.28
CA GLY A 11 8.32 16.58 -7.23
C GLY A 11 7.10 15.66 -7.31
N LYS A 12 7.28 14.34 -7.43
CA LYS A 12 6.20 13.35 -7.40
C LYS A 12 6.00 12.82 -6.01
N ILE A 13 4.74 12.69 -5.60
CA ILE A 13 4.35 12.15 -4.31
C ILE A 13 3.52 10.89 -4.56
N HIS A 14 3.94 9.79 -3.95
CA HIS A 14 3.20 8.53 -3.95
C HIS A 14 2.75 8.19 -2.53
N ILE A 15 1.49 7.82 -2.38
CA ILE A 15 0.97 7.19 -1.17
C ILE A 15 0.83 5.71 -1.44
N VAL A 16 1.59 4.91 -0.70
CA VAL A 16 1.64 3.47 -0.90
C VAL A 16 0.90 2.75 0.20
N GLN A 17 0.05 1.80 -0.18
CA GLN A 17 -0.47 0.78 0.70
C GLN A 17 0.00 -0.59 0.19
N ALA A 18 0.60 -1.38 1.08
CA ALA A 18 1.12 -2.71 0.83
C ALA A 18 0.27 -3.77 1.54
N LYS A 19 -0.20 -4.77 0.81
CA LYS A 19 -0.94 -5.92 1.34
C LYS A 19 -0.28 -7.23 0.97
N CYS A 20 0.45 -7.80 1.92
CA CYS A 20 0.99 -9.15 1.84
C CYS A 20 -0.07 -10.16 2.30
N TRP A 21 -0.93 -10.61 1.39
CA TRP A 21 -1.98 -11.58 1.65
C TRP A 21 -1.67 -12.92 0.97
N SER A 22 -2.30 -13.99 1.47
CA SER A 22 -2.20 -15.30 0.86
C SER A 22 -2.77 -15.30 -0.57
N ALA A 23 -2.21 -16.14 -1.43
CA ALA A 23 -2.53 -16.18 -2.86
C ALA A 23 -3.98 -16.65 -3.16
N ASP A 24 -4.62 -17.36 -2.23
CA ASP A 24 -6.03 -17.76 -2.31
C ASP A 24 -6.99 -16.60 -2.00
N LYS A 25 -6.50 -15.52 -1.39
CA LYS A 25 -7.31 -14.35 -1.07
C LYS A 25 -7.38 -13.39 -2.25
N THR A 26 -8.53 -12.77 -2.41
CA THR A 26 -8.76 -11.74 -3.42
C THR A 26 -8.90 -10.38 -2.76
N ILE A 27 -8.22 -9.37 -3.32
CA ILE A 27 -8.41 -7.97 -2.90
C ILE A 27 -9.66 -7.42 -3.57
N HIS A 28 -10.59 -6.94 -2.76
CA HIS A 28 -11.82 -6.29 -3.20
C HIS A 28 -11.71 -4.76 -3.14
N GLU A 29 -12.58 -4.10 -3.90
CA GLU A 29 -12.64 -2.67 -4.18
C GLU A 29 -12.66 -1.79 -2.92
N LYS A 30 -13.17 -2.31 -1.79
CA LYS A 30 -13.13 -1.61 -0.49
C LYS A 30 -11.73 -1.13 -0.10
N HIS A 31 -10.69 -1.89 -0.44
CA HIS A 31 -9.31 -1.53 -0.14
C HIS A 31 -8.80 -0.42 -1.05
N ILE A 32 -9.25 -0.40 -2.30
CA ILE A 32 -8.94 0.66 -3.27
C ILE A 32 -9.63 1.97 -2.88
N PHE A 33 -10.91 1.90 -2.49
CA PHE A 33 -11.63 3.06 -1.96
C PHE A 33 -10.97 3.63 -0.71
N GLN A 34 -10.55 2.75 0.21
CA GLN A 34 -9.85 3.16 1.42
C GLN A 34 -8.54 3.91 1.08
N LEU A 35 -7.69 3.34 0.22
CA LEU A 35 -6.43 3.98 -0.18
C LEU A 35 -6.69 5.34 -0.84
N TYR A 36 -7.61 5.39 -1.81
CA TYR A 36 -7.95 6.61 -2.53
C TYR A 36 -8.46 7.69 -1.56
N GLY A 37 -9.41 7.36 -0.68
CA GLY A 37 -9.92 8.28 0.33
C GLY A 37 -8.81 8.82 1.23
N THR A 38 -7.88 7.96 1.69
CA THR A 38 -6.75 8.44 2.52
C THR A 38 -5.73 9.27 1.75
N THR A 39 -5.69 9.13 0.43
CA THR A 39 -4.86 9.96 -0.45
C THR A 39 -5.44 11.35 -0.59
N LEU A 40 -6.76 11.45 -0.78
CA LEU A 40 -7.47 12.73 -0.75
C LEU A 40 -7.30 13.44 0.60
N CYS A 41 -7.42 12.72 1.72
CA CYS A 41 -7.17 13.31 3.03
C CYS A 41 -5.76 13.89 3.14
N TYR A 42 -4.75 13.18 2.63
CA TYR A 42 -3.38 13.67 2.64
C TYR A 42 -3.22 14.94 1.80
N GLU A 43 -3.82 14.98 0.61
CA GLU A 43 -3.79 16.17 -0.24
C GLU A 43 -4.40 17.38 0.47
N LEU A 44 -5.58 17.20 1.09
CA LEU A 44 -6.26 18.24 1.86
C LEU A 44 -5.44 18.70 3.07
N GLU A 45 -4.92 17.77 3.87
CA GLU A 45 -4.12 18.05 5.07
C GLU A 45 -2.84 18.85 4.76
N ASN A 46 -2.29 18.69 3.55
CA ASN A 46 -1.02 19.29 3.14
C ASN A 46 -1.17 20.41 2.10
N ASN A 47 -2.41 20.86 1.83
CA ASN A 47 -2.72 21.88 0.81
C ASN A 47 -2.13 21.56 -0.58
N ILE A 48 -2.11 20.28 -0.94
CA ILE A 48 -1.66 19.80 -2.25
C ILE A 48 -2.87 19.80 -3.20
N PRO A 49 -2.73 20.28 -4.45
CA PRO A 49 -3.83 20.25 -5.41
C PRO A 49 -4.37 18.84 -5.63
N LEU A 50 -5.69 18.73 -5.73
CA LEU A 50 -6.40 17.46 -5.93
C LEU A 50 -5.82 16.69 -7.12
N GLY A 51 -5.49 15.42 -6.91
CA GLY A 51 -4.98 14.53 -7.96
C GLY A 51 -3.48 14.69 -8.27
N THR A 52 -2.74 15.46 -7.47
CA THR A 52 -1.28 15.55 -7.58
C THR A 52 -0.60 14.31 -7.01
N VAL A 53 -1.17 13.73 -5.96
CA VAL A 53 -0.60 12.58 -5.26
C VAL A 53 -1.10 11.31 -5.92
N ILE A 54 -0.17 10.40 -6.25
CA ILE A 54 -0.53 9.16 -6.94
C ILE A 54 -0.65 8.02 -5.92
N PRO A 55 -1.85 7.44 -5.74
CA PRO A 55 -2.01 6.27 -4.89
C PRO A 55 -1.44 5.01 -5.54
N ILE A 56 -0.70 4.23 -4.76
CA ILE A 56 -0.12 2.93 -5.17
C ILE A 56 -0.63 1.84 -4.23
N PHE A 57 -1.27 0.82 -4.81
CA PHE A 57 -1.66 -0.39 -4.10
C PHE A 57 -0.73 -1.53 -4.49
N ALA A 58 0.19 -1.89 -3.59
CA ALA A 58 1.10 -3.01 -3.76
C ALA A 58 0.56 -4.26 -3.06
N THR A 59 0.60 -5.42 -3.72
CA THR A 59 0.12 -6.66 -3.12
C THR A 59 0.81 -7.91 -3.66
N THR A 60 0.81 -8.97 -2.87
CA THR A 60 1.30 -10.31 -3.24
C THR A 60 0.22 -11.19 -3.86
N THR A 61 -1.02 -10.73 -3.94
CA THR A 61 -2.16 -11.48 -4.49
C THR A 61 -2.93 -10.67 -5.54
N LYS A 62 -3.98 -11.27 -6.10
CA LYS A 62 -4.78 -10.67 -7.18
C LYS A 62 -5.93 -9.82 -6.66
N LEU A 63 -6.36 -8.89 -7.50
CA LEU A 63 -7.54 -8.08 -7.31
C LEU A 63 -8.76 -8.69 -8.01
N SER A 64 -9.96 -8.45 -7.47
CA SER A 64 -11.21 -8.74 -8.16
C SER A 64 -11.32 -7.90 -9.44
N LYS A 65 -12.11 -8.36 -10.41
CA LYS A 65 -12.36 -7.58 -11.65
C LYS A 65 -12.92 -6.18 -11.35
N VAL A 66 -13.81 -6.09 -10.36
CA VAL A 66 -14.39 -4.82 -9.91
C VAL A 66 -13.30 -3.92 -9.31
N ALA A 67 -12.43 -4.48 -8.45
CA ALA A 67 -11.33 -3.72 -7.85
C ALA A 67 -10.35 -3.19 -8.90
N GLN A 68 -10.02 -3.98 -9.93
CA GLN A 68 -9.18 -3.53 -11.05
C GLN A 68 -9.84 -2.38 -11.83
N ALA A 69 -11.13 -2.50 -12.15
CA ALA A 69 -11.87 -1.47 -12.85
C ALA A 69 -11.96 -0.16 -12.04
N VAL A 70 -12.24 -0.27 -10.74
CA VAL A 70 -12.25 0.87 -9.81
C VAL A 70 -10.87 1.52 -9.73
N ALA A 71 -9.80 0.74 -9.58
CA ALA A 71 -8.44 1.26 -9.52
C ALA A 71 -8.08 2.05 -10.78
N SER A 72 -8.40 1.52 -11.96
CA SER A 72 -8.19 2.22 -13.22
C SER A 72 -8.98 3.53 -13.29
N ARG A 73 -10.23 3.55 -12.80
CA ARG A 73 -11.09 4.74 -12.84
C ARG A 73 -10.63 5.85 -11.90
N LEU A 74 -10.06 5.46 -10.76
CA LEU A 74 -9.58 6.37 -9.71
C LEU A 74 -8.10 6.76 -9.86
N GLY A 75 -7.39 6.22 -10.86
CA GLY A 75 -5.95 6.47 -11.03
C GLY A 75 -5.07 5.80 -9.98
N VAL A 76 -5.56 4.74 -9.32
CA VAL A 76 -4.78 3.96 -8.35
C VAL A 76 -3.89 2.98 -9.11
N MET A 77 -2.57 3.13 -8.94
CA MET A 77 -1.60 2.22 -9.55
C MET A 77 -1.53 0.90 -8.78
N ILE A 78 -1.76 -0.21 -9.47
CA ILE A 78 -1.64 -1.55 -8.90
C ILE A 78 -0.24 -2.12 -9.16
N LYS A 79 0.37 -2.69 -8.12
CA LYS A 79 1.66 -3.40 -8.20
C LYS A 79 1.52 -4.78 -7.58
N GLU A 80 1.39 -5.81 -8.43
CA GLU A 80 1.46 -7.20 -8.00
C GLU A 80 2.93 -7.61 -7.87
N ILE A 81 3.43 -7.66 -6.65
CA ILE A 81 4.84 -7.93 -6.33
C ILE A 81 4.89 -9.21 -5.50
N PRO A 82 5.36 -10.34 -6.06
CA PRO A 82 5.51 -11.57 -5.29
C PRO A 82 6.58 -11.38 -4.20
N LEU A 83 6.32 -11.94 -3.02
CA LEU A 83 7.30 -11.93 -1.93
C LEU A 83 8.25 -13.11 -2.09
N GLU A 84 9.53 -12.83 -2.35
CA GLU A 84 10.56 -13.86 -2.43
C GLU A 84 10.87 -14.44 -1.05
N LYS A 85 10.62 -15.74 -0.86
CA LYS A 85 10.86 -16.46 0.41
C LYS A 85 12.21 -17.19 0.44
N LYS A 86 13.21 -16.70 -0.31
CA LYS A 86 14.53 -17.34 -0.44
C LYS A 86 15.40 -17.18 0.82
N TYR A 87 15.01 -16.31 1.73
CA TYR A 87 15.71 -16.06 2.98
C TYR A 87 14.71 -16.03 4.14
N THR A 88 15.23 -16.33 5.32
CA THR A 88 14.46 -16.27 6.55
C THR A 88 14.05 -14.82 6.84
N MET A 89 12.75 -14.56 6.81
CA MET A 89 12.22 -13.23 7.11
C MET A 89 11.99 -13.10 8.63
N ILE A 90 12.69 -12.15 9.24
CA ILE A 90 12.52 -11.76 10.64
C ILE A 90 11.70 -10.48 10.66
N LYS A 91 10.59 -10.47 11.39
CA LYS A 91 9.79 -9.25 11.55
C LYS A 91 10.46 -8.35 12.58
N CYS A 92 10.79 -7.11 12.22
CA CYS A 92 11.31 -6.12 13.15
C CYS A 92 10.24 -5.06 13.42
N ASN A 93 9.80 -4.95 14.67
CA ASN A 93 8.99 -3.82 15.13
C ASN A 93 9.91 -2.74 15.67
N VAL A 94 9.81 -1.53 15.11
CA VAL A 94 10.57 -0.36 15.59
C VAL A 94 9.62 0.56 16.34
N ASN A 95 9.96 0.89 17.58
CA ASN A 95 9.21 1.84 18.41
C ASN A 95 10.18 2.86 19.02
N GLN A 96 10.12 4.12 18.57
CA GLN A 96 10.96 5.22 19.06
C GLN A 96 12.46 4.87 19.14
N GLY A 97 12.97 4.12 18.15
CA GLY A 97 14.37 3.68 18.08
C GLY A 97 14.65 2.31 18.70
N ASN A 98 13.77 1.76 19.54
CA ASN A 98 13.88 0.39 20.04
C ASN A 98 13.44 -0.62 18.98
N LYS A 99 14.19 -1.72 18.83
CA LYS A 99 13.94 -2.76 17.84
C LYS A 99 13.60 -4.08 18.53
N ILE A 100 12.41 -4.62 18.24
CA ILE A 100 11.98 -5.95 18.67
C ILE A 100 11.95 -6.85 17.44
N TYR A 101 12.76 -7.91 17.45
CA TYR A 101 12.83 -8.88 16.37
C TYR A 101 12.00 -10.11 16.74
N HIS A 102 11.10 -10.50 15.85
CA HIS A 102 10.29 -11.72 15.95
C HIS A 102 10.89 -12.71 14.95
N LEU A 103 11.51 -13.75 15.47
CA LEU A 103 12.05 -14.84 14.69
C LEU A 103 10.89 -15.68 14.13
N PRO A 104 11.06 -16.34 12.98
CA PRO A 104 10.01 -17.16 12.37
C PRO A 104 9.61 -18.40 13.19
N PHE A 105 10.30 -18.67 14.31
CA PHE A 105 10.02 -19.78 15.22
C PHE A 105 9.40 -19.30 16.55
N ASP A 106 9.24 -18.00 16.74
CA ASP A 106 8.51 -17.40 17.87
C ASP A 106 7.00 -17.46 17.60
#